data_AF-A0AAI9VEN2-F1
#
_entry.id   AF-A0AAI9VEN2-F1
#
_cell.length_a   1.000
_cell.length_b   1.000
_cell.length_c   1.000
_cell.angle_alpha   90.00
_cell.angle_beta   90.00
_cell.angle_gamma   90.00
#
_symmetry.space_group_name_H-M   'P 1'
#
loop_
_entity.id
_entity.type
_entity.pdbx_description
1 polymer ?
#
loop_
_entity_poly.entity_id
_entity_poly.type
_entity_poly.pdbx_seq_one_letter_code
_entity_poly.pdbx_strand_id
1 'polypeptide(L)'
;MYVHYFAAAPEIPRDSSSSLVTYGQDTASTPPAGDDSFSDLHPANPLPVIVRATNGKSKKHRDDKIKLSTIVQPDALESFFASYANICKGGMSALKPRDRSKKKAKSRKKKGGAVTAVAAA
;
A
#
# COMPACT_ATOMS: atom_id res chain seq x y z
N MET A 1 -57.13 35.41 -5.06
CA MET A 1 -56.52 34.45 -4.13
C MET A 1 -55.67 33.49 -4.93
N TYR A 2 -54.36 33.74 -5.02
CA TYR A 2 -53.40 32.81 -5.62
C TYR A 2 -52.65 32.16 -4.46
N VAL A 3 -52.97 30.91 -4.15
CA VAL A 3 -52.28 30.15 -3.10
C VAL A 3 -51.06 29.48 -3.72
N HIS A 4 -49.90 30.05 -3.44
CA HIS A 4 -48.62 29.39 -3.65
C HIS A 4 -48.52 28.19 -2.72
N TYR A 5 -48.64 26.98 -3.26
CA TYR A 5 -48.19 25.77 -2.57
C TYR A 5 -46.72 25.53 -2.91
N PHE A 6 -45.86 25.98 -2.01
CA PHE A 6 -44.45 25.65 -1.96
C PHE A 6 -44.33 24.16 -1.63
N ALA A 7 -44.14 23.33 -2.66
CA ALA A 7 -43.83 21.92 -2.48
C ALA A 7 -42.49 21.81 -1.73
N ALA A 8 -42.57 21.33 -0.48
CA ALA A 8 -41.40 21.02 0.33
C ALA A 8 -40.56 19.97 -0.40
N ALA A 9 -39.36 20.36 -0.82
CA ALA A 9 -38.38 19.46 -1.38
C ALA A 9 -37.97 18.41 -0.32
N PRO A 10 -37.85 17.13 -0.69
CA PRO A 10 -37.35 16.11 0.22
C PRO A 10 -35.88 16.39 0.56
N GLU A 11 -35.59 16.46 1.86
CA GLU A 11 -34.25 16.51 2.44
C GLU A 11 -33.38 15.40 1.83
N ILE A 12 -32.39 15.79 1.03
CA ILE A 12 -31.37 14.88 0.49
C ILE A 12 -30.55 14.39 1.68
N PRO A 13 -30.47 13.08 1.95
CA PRO A 13 -29.60 12.55 2.99
C PRO A 13 -28.15 12.94 2.65
N ARG A 14 -27.54 13.76 3.50
CA ARG A 14 -26.09 13.97 3.48
C ARG A 14 -25.47 12.62 3.79
N ASP A 15 -24.96 11.95 2.76
CA ASP A 15 -24.08 10.81 2.92
C ASP A 15 -22.77 11.33 3.57
N SER A 16 -22.80 11.43 4.90
CA SER A 16 -21.62 11.59 5.75
C SER A 16 -20.86 10.27 5.80
N SER A 17 -20.49 9.76 4.62
CA SER A 17 -19.47 8.73 4.44
C SER A 17 -18.09 9.36 4.30
N SER A 18 -17.79 10.38 5.08
CA SER A 18 -16.42 10.55 5.56
C SER A 18 -16.23 9.51 6.65
N SER A 19 -15.91 8.28 6.23
CA SER A 19 -15.56 7.17 7.09
C SER A 19 -14.40 7.59 7.99
N LEU A 20 -14.75 8.16 9.15
CA LEU A 20 -13.86 8.18 10.29
C LEU A 20 -13.74 6.72 10.69
N VAL A 21 -12.77 6.02 10.11
CA VAL A 21 -12.44 4.65 10.50
C VAL A 21 -11.79 4.75 11.86
N THR A 22 -12.62 4.79 12.90
CA THR A 22 -12.22 4.58 14.28
C THR A 22 -11.91 3.09 14.42
N TYR A 23 -10.63 2.75 14.55
CA TYR A 23 -10.26 1.40 14.95
C TYR A 23 -10.72 1.22 16.40
N GLY A 24 -11.54 0.21 16.66
CA GLY A 24 -12.17 -0.03 17.94
C GLY A 24 -11.16 -0.02 19.08
N GLN A 25 -11.19 1.05 19.88
CA GLN A 25 -10.60 1.09 21.22
C GLN A 25 -11.50 0.30 22.18
N ASP A 26 -11.80 -0.96 21.84
CA ASP A 26 -12.49 -1.90 22.75
C ASP A 26 -11.44 -2.73 23.49
N THR A 27 -10.41 -2.08 24.02
CA THR A 27 -9.57 -2.67 25.06
C THR A 27 -9.88 -1.91 26.33
N ALA A 28 -10.82 -2.43 27.10
CA ALA A 28 -10.86 -2.19 28.53
C ALA A 28 -9.51 -2.62 29.12
N SER A 29 -8.60 -1.67 29.32
CA SER A 29 -7.42 -1.88 30.14
C SER A 29 -7.15 -0.59 30.90
N THR A 30 -7.46 -0.67 32.19
CA THR A 30 -7.03 0.22 33.27
C THR A 30 -5.69 0.90 32.95
N PRO A 31 -5.57 2.24 33.07
CA PRO A 31 -4.28 2.90 32.90
C PRO A 31 -3.33 2.41 34.02
N PRO A 32 -2.18 1.79 33.72
CA PRO A 32 -1.14 1.69 34.70
C PRO A 32 -0.66 3.12 35.01
N ALA A 33 -0.77 3.52 36.28
CA ALA A 33 -0.19 4.75 36.76
C ALA A 33 1.33 4.66 36.63
N GLY A 34 1.87 5.24 35.57
CA GLY A 34 3.30 5.34 35.29
C GLY A 34 3.52 6.30 34.14
N ASP A 35 4.44 7.25 34.32
CA ASP A 35 4.78 8.31 33.37
C ASP A 35 5.52 7.80 32.13
N ASP A 36 4.93 6.85 31.40
CA ASP A 36 5.52 6.29 30.18
C ASP A 36 4.86 6.95 28.94
N SER A 37 5.49 8.02 28.46
CA SER A 37 5.09 8.83 27.30
C SER A 37 5.04 8.08 25.94
N PHE A 38 5.10 6.74 25.93
CA PHE A 38 5.19 5.92 24.72
C PHE A 38 4.31 4.67 24.76
N SER A 39 3.04 4.81 25.14
CA SER A 39 2.04 3.74 25.00
C SER A 39 1.87 3.22 23.56
N ASP A 40 2.32 3.98 22.56
CA ASP A 40 2.35 3.62 21.13
C ASP A 40 3.48 2.64 20.73
N LEU A 41 4.55 2.53 21.53
CA LEU A 41 5.68 1.64 21.21
C LEU A 41 5.44 0.18 21.60
N HIS A 42 4.43 -0.07 22.46
CA HIS A 42 4.06 -1.41 22.94
C HIS A 42 2.54 -1.62 22.89
N PRO A 43 1.94 -1.63 21.69
CA PRO A 43 0.52 -1.91 21.58
C PRO A 43 0.25 -3.38 21.96
N ALA A 44 -0.79 -3.62 22.75
CA ALA A 44 -1.18 -4.97 23.18
C ALA A 44 -1.59 -5.87 22.00
N ASN A 45 -2.07 -5.27 20.90
CA ASN A 45 -2.46 -5.95 19.68
C ASN A 45 -1.71 -5.34 18.47
N PRO A 46 -1.34 -6.14 17.46
CA PRO A 46 -0.69 -5.63 16.26
C PRO A 46 -1.57 -4.61 15.54
N LEU A 47 -1.01 -3.44 15.24
CA LEU A 47 -1.73 -2.35 14.62
C LEU A 47 -1.89 -2.55 13.10
N PRO A 48 -3.03 -2.17 12.51
CA PRO A 48 -3.24 -2.24 11.07
C PRO A 48 -2.42 -1.17 10.33
N VAL A 49 -2.14 -1.42 9.04
CA VAL A 49 -1.34 -0.54 8.19
C VAL A 49 -2.21 0.17 7.16
N ILE A 50 -2.04 1.49 7.00
CA ILE A 50 -2.68 2.26 5.92
C ILE A 50 -1.78 2.30 4.67
N VAL A 51 -2.33 1.86 3.54
CA VAL A 51 -1.66 1.90 2.24
C VAL A 51 -2.32 2.97 1.37
N ARG A 52 -1.51 3.86 0.80
CA ARG A 52 -1.97 4.98 -0.04
C ARG A 52 -1.29 4.94 -1.40
N ALA A 53 -2.08 4.98 -2.47
CA ALA A 53 -1.59 5.04 -3.84
C ALA A 53 -2.21 6.23 -4.57
N THR A 54 -1.41 6.88 -5.42
CA THR A 54 -1.90 7.95 -6.29
C THR A 54 -1.29 7.82 -7.67
N ASN A 55 -1.99 8.28 -8.70
CA ASN A 55 -1.51 8.29 -10.09
C ASN A 55 -0.43 9.36 -10.38
N GLY A 56 0.21 9.92 -9.35
CA GLY A 56 1.30 10.89 -9.50
C GLY A 56 0.90 12.28 -10.00
N LYS A 57 -0.39 12.53 -10.26
CA LYS A 57 -0.83 13.85 -10.75
C LYS A 57 -0.60 14.94 -9.67
N SER A 58 0.03 16.02 -10.11
CA SER A 58 0.49 17.12 -9.26
C SER A 58 -0.64 18.10 -8.95
N LYS A 59 -0.33 19.17 -8.20
CA LYS A 59 -1.30 20.22 -7.86
C LYS A 59 -1.89 20.95 -9.07
N LYS A 60 -1.29 20.84 -10.26
CA LYS A 60 -1.74 21.46 -11.51
C LYS A 60 -2.85 20.66 -12.22
N HIS A 61 -2.91 19.35 -12.01
CA HIS A 61 -3.90 18.44 -12.59
C HIS A 61 -4.65 17.70 -11.48
N ARG A 62 -5.28 18.46 -10.57
CA ARG A 62 -5.98 17.87 -9.41
C ARG A 62 -7.28 17.19 -9.82
N ASP A 63 -7.97 17.71 -10.82
CA ASP A 63 -9.26 17.21 -11.27
C ASP A 63 -9.16 15.76 -11.74
N ASP A 64 -8.01 15.43 -12.31
CA ASP A 64 -7.68 14.11 -12.84
C ASP A 64 -6.96 13.19 -11.84
N LYS A 65 -6.69 13.68 -10.62
CA LYS A 65 -5.87 12.99 -9.61
C LYS A 65 -6.68 11.91 -8.91
N ILE A 66 -6.26 10.68 -9.09
CA ILE A 66 -6.88 9.52 -8.44
C ILE A 66 -6.09 9.19 -7.19
N LYS A 67 -6.78 9.08 -6.05
CA LYS A 67 -6.22 8.64 -4.76
C LYS A 67 -6.95 7.38 -4.32
N LEU A 68 -6.18 6.34 -4.00
CA LEU A 68 -6.67 5.10 -3.41
C LEU A 68 -6.08 4.97 -2.01
N SER A 69 -6.90 4.58 -1.05
CA SER A 69 -6.49 4.32 0.33
C SER A 69 -7.17 3.06 0.83
N THR A 70 -6.40 2.16 1.42
CA THR A 70 -6.88 0.90 2.00
C THR A 70 -6.24 0.70 3.37
N ILE A 71 -6.98 0.07 4.29
CA ILE A 71 -6.46 -0.34 5.60
C ILE A 71 -6.24 -1.86 5.53
N VAL A 72 -5.04 -2.30 5.91
CA VAL A 72 -4.64 -3.70 5.87
C VAL A 72 -4.49 -4.20 7.30
N GLN A 73 -5.26 -5.23 7.64
CA GLN A 73 -5.17 -5.91 8.93
C GLN A 73 -3.86 -6.70 9.04
N PRO A 74 -3.28 -6.84 10.25
CA PRO A 74 -2.03 -7.56 10.44
C PRO A 74 -2.10 -9.01 9.94
N ASP A 75 -3.24 -9.68 10.11
CA ASP A 75 -3.44 -11.07 9.68
C ASP A 75 -3.37 -11.26 8.15
N ALA A 76 -3.76 -10.23 7.40
CA ALA A 76 -3.82 -10.23 5.94
C ALA A 76 -2.62 -9.53 5.28
N LEU A 77 -1.62 -9.11 6.07
CA LEU A 77 -0.51 -8.29 5.58
C LEU A 77 0.33 -9.05 4.54
N GLU A 78 0.63 -10.31 4.81
CA GLU A 78 1.45 -11.16 3.94
C GLU A 78 0.76 -11.43 2.60
N SER A 79 -0.54 -11.79 2.63
CA SER A 79 -1.32 -12.08 1.42
C SER A 79 -1.55 -10.83 0.57
N PHE A 80 -1.72 -9.67 1.21
CA PHE A 80 -1.81 -8.37 0.54
C PHE A 80 -0.52 -8.05 -0.22
N PHE A 81 0.65 -8.12 0.45
CA PHE A 81 1.92 -7.78 -0.20
C PHE A 81 2.35 -8.79 -1.26
N ALA A 82 2.02 -10.07 -1.09
CA ALA A 82 2.23 -11.09 -2.13
C ALA A 82 1.47 -10.74 -3.42
N SER A 83 0.18 -10.41 -3.29
CA SER A 83 -0.68 -10.02 -4.42
C SER A 83 -0.22 -8.69 -5.03
N TYR A 84 0.08 -7.70 -4.19
CA TYR A 84 0.59 -6.40 -4.60
C TYR A 84 1.89 -6.50 -5.39
N ALA A 85 2.84 -7.33 -4.93
CA ALA A 85 4.11 -7.56 -5.63
C ALA A 85 3.89 -8.16 -7.02
N ASN A 86 2.94 -9.08 -7.19
CA ASN A 86 2.63 -9.68 -8.49
C ASN A 86 2.04 -8.63 -9.46
N ILE A 87 1.15 -7.77 -8.97
CA ILE A 87 0.59 -6.66 -9.76
C ILE A 87 1.69 -5.68 -10.16
N CYS A 88 2.58 -5.30 -9.22
CA CYS A 88 3.70 -4.41 -9.47
C CYS A 88 4.69 -4.99 -10.50
N LYS A 89 5.00 -6.29 -10.43
CA LYS A 89 5.86 -6.96 -11.41
C LYS A 89 5.27 -6.90 -12.82
N GLY A 90 3.95 -7.15 -12.96
CA GLY A 90 3.26 -7.04 -14.25
C GLY A 90 3.20 -5.61 -14.77
N GLY A 91 2.89 -4.65 -13.89
CA GLY A 91 2.75 -3.23 -14.22
C GLY A 91 4.08 -2.53 -14.59
N MET A 92 5.22 -3.02 -14.10
CA MET A 92 6.56 -2.46 -14.40
C MET A 92 7.25 -3.11 -15.61
N SER A 93 6.51 -3.86 -16.43
CA SER A 93 7.03 -4.55 -17.61
C SER A 93 7.58 -3.62 -18.71
N ALA A 94 7.14 -2.36 -18.75
CA ALA A 94 7.61 -1.36 -19.73
C ALA A 94 8.97 -0.72 -19.38
N LEU A 95 9.60 -1.09 -18.26
CA LEU A 95 10.90 -0.53 -17.87
C LEU A 95 12.04 -1.14 -18.71
N LYS A 96 13.02 -0.31 -19.08
CA LYS A 96 14.22 -0.75 -19.79
C LYS A 96 14.94 -1.85 -18.99
N PRO A 97 15.21 -3.03 -19.58
CA PRO A 97 15.95 -4.09 -18.91
C PRO A 97 17.30 -3.60 -18.41
N ARG A 98 17.64 -3.95 -17.16
CA ARG A 98 18.92 -3.60 -16.56
C ARG A 98 20.06 -4.13 -17.43
N ASP A 99 21.05 -3.29 -17.70
CA ASP A 99 22.26 -3.71 -18.40
C ASP A 99 23.01 -4.76 -17.56
N ARG A 100 23.06 -6.00 -18.08
CA ARG A 100 23.76 -7.14 -17.48
C ARG A 100 25.05 -7.48 -18.23
N SER A 101 25.47 -6.69 -19.21
CA SER A 101 26.65 -6.95 -20.06
C SER A 101 27.90 -7.23 -19.23
N LYS A 102 28.19 -6.38 -18.23
CA LYS A 102 29.36 -6.52 -17.33
C LYS A 102 29.28 -7.76 -16.42
N LYS A 103 28.08 -8.21 -16.03
CA LYS A 103 27.88 -9.41 -15.20
C LYS A 103 27.91 -10.70 -16.02
N LYS A 104 27.35 -10.69 -17.24
CA LYS A 104 27.36 -11.84 -18.17
C LYS A 104 28.76 -12.11 -18.73
N ALA A 105 29.56 -11.06 -18.97
CA ALA A 105 30.97 -11.20 -19.37
C ALA A 105 31.81 -11.85 -18.24
N LYS A 106 31.64 -11.39 -16.99
CA LYS A 106 32.33 -11.97 -15.83
C LYS A 106 31.91 -13.43 -15.54
N SER A 107 30.62 -13.76 -15.68
CA SER A 107 30.16 -15.14 -15.48
C SER A 107 30.57 -16.10 -16.59
N ARG A 108 30.62 -15.63 -17.85
CA ARG A 108 31.19 -16.41 -18.98
C ARG A 108 32.69 -16.64 -18.81
N LYS A 109 33.46 -15.64 -18.36
CA LYS A 109 34.89 -15.81 -18.08
C LYS A 109 35.17 -16.78 -16.92
N LYS A 110 34.27 -16.86 -15.92
CA LYS A 110 34.37 -17.84 -14.82
C LYS A 110 33.92 -19.26 -15.23
N LYS A 111 32.93 -19.41 -16.12
CA LYS A 111 32.48 -20.72 -16.63
C LYS A 111 33.35 -21.31 -17.75
N GLY A 112 34.13 -20.48 -18.46
CA GLY A 112 35.06 -20.94 -19.51
C GLY A 112 36.36 -21.59 -19.00
N GLY A 113 36.58 -21.65 -17.68
CA GLY A 113 37.78 -22.25 -17.08
C GLY A 113 37.62 -23.70 -16.59
N ALA A 114 36.42 -24.30 -16.66
CA ALA A 114 36.16 -25.61 -16.08
C ALA A 114 35.91 -26.74 -17.10
N VAL A 115 35.86 -26.44 -18.40
CA VAL A 115 35.58 -27.45 -19.45
C VAL A 115 36.83 -27.88 -20.23
N THR A 116 38.02 -27.40 -19.88
CA THR A 116 39.28 -27.66 -20.61
C THR A 116 40.34 -28.40 -19.77
N ALA A 117 39.93 -29.19 -18.77
CA ALA A 117 40.86 -29.88 -17.86
C ALA A 117 40.62 -31.40 -17.70
N VAL A 118 39.70 -32.02 -18.47
CA VAL A 118 39.42 -33.48 -18.37
C VAL A 118 39.63 -34.21 -19.70
N ALA A 119 40.36 -33.63 -20.66
CA ALA A 119 40.67 -34.27 -21.94
C ALA A 119 42.17 -34.24 -22.24
N ALA A 120 42.99 -34.67 -21.28
CA ALA A 120 44.39 -35.10 -21.49
C ALA A 120 44.96 -35.69 -20.19
N ALA A 121 44.67 -36.97 -19.92
CA ALA A 121 45.49 -37.89 -19.12
C ALA A 121 44.88 -39.29 -19.22
#